data_AF-A0A3C0BC39-F1
#
_entry.id   AF-A0A3C0BC39-F1
#
_cell.length_a   1.000
_cell.length_b   1.000
_cell.length_c   1.000
_cell.angle_alpha   90.00
_cell.angle_beta   90.00
_cell.angle_gamma   90.00
#
_symmetry.space_group_name_H-M   'P 1'
#
loop_
_entity.id
_entity.type
_entity.pdbx_description
1 polymer ?
#
loop_
_entity_poly.entity_id
_entity_poly.type
_entity_poly.pdbx_seq_one_letter_code
_entity_poly.pdbx_strand_id
1 'polypeptide(L)' 'MAATIHGASPASVKKHKARGKLLARERIDLLVDANTPFLELSPMAAFGIHNNEFPSAGIITGIGVIHGREAMIVANDA' A
#
# COMPACT_ATOMS: atom_id res chain seq x y z
N MET A 1 7.14 -10.32 11.81
CA MET A 1 7.17 -8.90 11.40
C MET A 1 6.83 -8.68 9.93
N ALA A 2 7.34 -9.47 8.97
CA ALA A 2 7.06 -9.29 7.54
C ALA A 2 5.57 -9.47 7.12
N ALA A 3 4.82 -10.33 7.80
CA ALA A 3 3.43 -10.64 7.43
C ALA A 3 2.47 -9.43 7.53
N THR A 4 2.77 -8.47 8.40
CA THR A 4 1.89 -7.32 8.65
C THR A 4 2.08 -6.20 7.61
N ILE A 5 3.26 -6.12 6.97
CA ILE A 5 3.65 -5.00 6.09
C ILE A 5 3.17 -5.22 4.64
N HIS A 6 3.07 -6.47 4.21
CA HIS A 6 2.61 -6.86 2.87
C HIS A 6 1.17 -7.42 2.90
N GLY A 7 0.42 -7.02 3.93
CA GLY A 7 -0.82 -7.62 4.35
C GLY A 7 -1.95 -7.54 3.33
N ALA A 8 -2.03 -8.54 2.48
CA ALA A 8 -3.30 -9.05 2.03
C ALA A 8 -3.18 -10.57 1.98
N SER A 9 -4.23 -11.29 2.36
CA SER A 9 -4.21 -12.75 2.22
C SER A 9 -3.94 -13.11 0.75
N PRO A 10 -3.21 -14.21 0.45
CA PRO A 10 -2.99 -14.63 -0.94
C PRO A 10 -4.29 -14.80 -1.73
N ALA A 11 -5.38 -15.18 -1.06
CA ALA A 11 -6.71 -15.27 -1.64
C ALA A 11 -7.27 -13.89 -2.03
N SER A 12 -7.14 -12.89 -1.16
CA SER A 12 -7.54 -11.50 -1.44
C SER A 12 -6.75 -10.92 -2.61
N VAL A 13 -5.43 -11.10 -2.62
CA VAL A 13 -4.55 -10.68 -3.72
C VAL A 13 -4.99 -11.30 -5.05
N LYS A 14 -5.21 -12.63 -5.06
CA LYS A 14 -5.65 -13.35 -6.26
C LYS A 14 -7.02 -12.85 -6.75
N LYS A 15 -7.98 -12.65 -5.84
CA LYS A 15 -9.32 -12.14 -6.17
C LYS A 15 -9.26 -10.72 -6.76
N HIS A 16 -8.45 -9.84 -6.19
CA HIS A 16 -8.29 -8.48 -6.68
C HIS A 16 -7.62 -8.45 -8.06
N LYS A 17 -6.52 -9.20 -8.24
CA LYS A 17 -5.84 -9.31 -9.53
C LYS A 17 -6.69 -9.98 -10.61
N ALA A 18 -7.54 -10.96 -10.26
CA ALA A 18 -8.48 -11.58 -11.20
C ALA A 18 -9.48 -10.59 -11.81
N ARG A 19 -9.68 -9.42 -11.19
CA ARG A 19 -10.49 -8.31 -11.74
C ARG A 19 -9.70 -7.39 -12.68
N GLY A 20 -8.46 -7.73 -13.02
CA GLY A 20 -7.59 -6.90 -13.86
C GLY A 20 -7.06 -5.65 -13.14
N LYS A 21 -7.07 -5.62 -11.80
CA LYS A 21 -6.64 -4.48 -11.00
C LYS A 21 -5.23 -4.68 -10.44
N LEU A 22 -4.48 -3.59 -10.38
CA LEU A 22 -3.22 -3.49 -9.64
C LEU A 22 -3.48 -3.37 -8.13
N LEU A 23 -2.59 -3.95 -7.33
CA LEU A 23 -2.55 -3.76 -5.88
C LEU A 23 -2.26 -2.30 -5.52
N ALA A 24 -2.52 -1.88 -4.28
CA ALA A 24 -2.21 -0.51 -3.82
C ALA A 24 -0.72 -0.18 -3.98
N ARG A 25 0.18 -1.05 -3.51
CA ARG A 25 1.63 -0.83 -3.65
C ARG A 25 2.09 -0.80 -5.11
N GLU A 26 1.57 -1.71 -5.94
CA GLU A 26 1.86 -1.73 -7.39
C GLU A 26 1.43 -0.43 -8.08
N ARG A 27 0.30 0.17 -7.67
CA ARG A 27 -0.13 1.49 -8.18
C ARG A 27 0.82 2.60 -7.76
N ILE A 28 1.30 2.58 -6.52
CA ILE A 28 2.24 3.59 -6.00
C ILE A 28 3.58 3.47 -6.72
N ASP A 29 4.12 2.26 -6.86
CA ASP A 29 5.40 2.00 -7.52
C ASP A 29 5.43 2.46 -8.98
N LEU A 30 4.29 2.38 -9.69
CA LEU A 30 4.15 2.89 -11.06
C LEU A 30 3.89 4.40 -11.14
N LEU A 31 3.40 5.02 -10.06
CA LEU A 31 3.05 6.43 -10.01
C LEU A 31 4.26 7.30 -9.67
N VAL A 32 5.12 6.84 -8.77
CA VAL A 32 6.30 7.61 -8.32
C VAL A 32 7.39 7.65 -9.38
N ASP A 33 8.10 8.76 -9.45
CA ASP A 33 9.21 8.93 -10.38
C ASP A 33 10.31 7.90 -10.08
N ALA A 34 10.87 7.29 -11.13
CA ALA A 34 11.93 6.30 -10.98
C ALA A 34 13.15 6.88 -10.24
N ASN A 35 13.75 6.07 -9.37
CA ASN A 35 14.89 6.45 -8.52
C ASN A 35 14.60 7.60 -7.53
N THR A 36 13.33 7.87 -7.21
CA THR A 36 12.94 8.78 -6.14
C THR A 36 12.44 8.01 -4.92
N PRO A 37 12.56 8.56 -3.70
CA PRO A 37 12.08 7.88 -2.51
C PRO A 37 10.55 7.93 -2.41
N PHE A 38 9.99 6.89 -1.80
CA PHE A 38 8.64 6.91 -1.24
C PHE A 38 8.75 6.74 0.28
N LEU A 39 8.35 7.76 1.03
CA LEU A 39 8.30 7.73 2.49
C LEU A 39 6.92 7.26 2.94
N GLU A 40 6.80 5.97 3.23
CA GLU A 40 5.55 5.38 3.75
C GLU A 40 5.26 5.82 5.18
N LEU A 41 3.99 6.16 5.44
CA LEU A 41 3.51 6.61 6.74
C LEU A 41 2.65 5.52 7.38
N SER A 42 2.93 5.26 8.65
CA SER A 42 2.14 4.35 9.51
C SER A 42 1.89 2.94 8.94
N PRO A 43 2.92 2.20 8.46
CA PRO A 43 2.75 0.84 7.92
C PRO A 43 2.20 -0.17 8.93
N MET A 44 2.23 0.16 10.23
CA MET A 44 1.69 -0.65 11.32
C MET A 44 0.33 -0.15 11.83
N ALA A 45 -0.37 0.71 11.08
CA ALA A 45 -1.71 1.14 11.45
C ALA A 45 -2.64 -0.08 11.62
N ALA A 46 -3.47 -0.04 12.66
CA ALA A 46 -4.33 -1.14 13.13
C ALA A 46 -3.62 -2.42 13.62
N PHE A 47 -2.30 -2.39 13.85
CA PHE A 47 -1.59 -3.53 14.46
C PHE A 47 -2.13 -3.84 15.86
N GLY A 48 -2.43 -5.12 16.10
CA GLY A 48 -3.00 -5.62 17.34
C GLY A 48 -4.52 -5.41 17.47
N ILE A 49 -5.18 -4.84 16.45
CA ILE A 49 -6.61 -4.56 16.43
C ILE A 49 -7.32 -5.54 15.49
N HIS A 50 -8.52 -6.01 15.83
CA HIS A 50 -9.36 -6.90 15.01
C HIS A 50 -8.59 -8.09 14.40
N ASN A 51 -7.87 -8.84 15.24
CA ASN A 51 -7.07 -10.00 14.82
C ASN A 51 -6.08 -9.74 13.67
N ASN A 52 -5.62 -8.49 13.50
CA ASN A 52 -4.77 -8.05 12.39
C ASN A 52 -5.38 -8.26 10.99
N GLU A 53 -6.71 -8.25 10.88
CA GLU A 53 -7.43 -8.40 9.60
C GLU A 53 -7.28 -7.17 8.69
N PHE A 54 -6.86 -6.03 9.23
CA PHE A 54 -6.71 -4.74 8.53
C PHE A 54 -5.26 -4.23 8.57
N PRO A 55 -4.34 -4.87 7.84
CA PRO A 55 -2.96 -4.41 7.73
C PRO A 55 -2.90 -2.99 7.16
N SER A 56 -2.02 -2.15 7.73
CA SER A 56 -1.96 -0.71 7.44
C SER A 56 -3.32 0.01 7.54
N ALA A 57 -4.25 -0.51 8.35
CA ALA A 57 -5.65 -0.06 8.41
C ALA A 57 -6.38 -0.04 7.05
N GLY A 58 -5.97 -0.87 6.08
CA GLY A 58 -6.56 -0.93 4.74
C GLY A 58 -6.20 0.25 3.83
N ILE A 59 -5.18 1.02 4.18
CA ILE A 59 -4.73 2.19 3.41
C ILE A 59 -3.22 2.32 3.44
N ILE A 60 -2.62 2.62 2.29
CA ILE A 60 -1.20 2.91 2.17
C ILE A 60 -1.07 4.41 1.93
N THR A 61 -0.34 5.07 2.82
CA THR A 61 -0.13 6.52 2.77
C THR A 61 1.35 6.82 2.76
N GLY A 62 1.74 7.92 2.11
CA GLY A 62 3.13 8.33 2.08
C GLY A 62 3.39 9.55 1.23
N ILE A 63 4.64 10.02 1.25
CA ILE A 63 5.11 11.11 0.41
C ILE A 63 6.02 10.53 -0.67
N GLY A 64 5.71 10.81 -1.93
CA GLY A 64 6.51 10.41 -3.08
C GLY A 64 6.72 11.57 -4.05
N VAL A 65 7.60 11.40 -5.02
CA VAL A 65 7.85 12.40 -6.07
C VAL A 65 7.07 12.01 -7.33
N ILE A 66 6.30 12.95 -7.88
CA ILE A 66 5.54 12.78 -9.12
C ILE A 66 5.85 13.97 -10.03
N HIS A 67 6.47 13.70 -11.19
CA HIS A 67 6.93 14.73 -12.12
C HIS A 67 7.78 15.81 -11.44
N GLY A 68 8.72 15.40 -10.58
CA GLY A 68 9.63 16.26 -9.84
C GLY A 68 9.01 17.04 -8.68
N ARG A 69 7.78 16.71 -8.26
CA ARG A 69 7.08 17.37 -7.15
C ARG A 69 6.74 16.39 -6.04
N GLU A 70 7.01 16.77 -4.80
CA GLU A 70 6.57 16.01 -3.63
C GLU A 70 5.04 16.05 -3.53
N ALA A 71 4.44 14.88 -3.39
CA ALA A 71 3.00 14.70 -3.30
C ALA A 71 2.64 13.74 -2.17
N MET A 72 1.60 14.08 -1.43
CA MET A 72 0.93 13.15 -0.52
C MET A 72 0.14 12.14 -1.35
N ILE A 73 0.41 10.85 -1.13
CA ILE A 73 -0.27 9.74 -1.79
C ILE A 73 -1.12 9.02 -0.74
N VAL A 74 -2.38 8.78 -1.08
CA VAL A 74 -3.35 8.07 -0.25
C VAL A 74 -4.01 7.00 -1.12
N ALA A 75 -3.70 5.72 -0.86
CA ALA A 75 -4.15 4.60 -1.68
C ALA A 75 -4.84 3.52 -0.84
N ASN A 76 -6.15 3.38 -0.99
CA ASN A 76 -6.91 2.30 -0.35
C ASN A 76 -6.52 0.93 -0.92
N ASP A 77 -6.41 -0.06 -0.04
CA ASP A 77 -6.19 -1.47 -0.38
C ASP A 77 -7.53 -2.22 -0.41
N ALA A 78 -7.82 -2.91 -1.51
CA ALA A 78 -9.18 -3.32 -1.91
C ALA A 78 -9.32 -4.81 -2.26
#